data_AF-A0A9P8MRH2-F1
#
_entry.id   AF-A0A9P8MRH2-F1
#
_cell.length_a   1.000
_cell.length_b   1.000
_cell.length_c   1.000
_cell.angle_alpha   90.00
_cell.angle_beta   90.00
_cell.angle_gamma   90.00
#
_symmetry.space_group_name_H-M   'P 1'
#
loop_
_entity.id
_entity.type
_entity.pdbx_description
1 polymer ?
#
loop_
_entity_poly.entity_id
_entity_poly.type
_entity_poly.pdbx_seq_one_letter_code
_entity_poly.pdbx_strand_id
1 'polypeptide(L)'
;MSDQNCPPANPSPTVVFVALGAILGYIGAESGTVACFERQLWPQRSFSSFTASSALGVALFTPMGGPLFKTACHTLDGVFRNGLFFGSHEGHMLGTAFFPQRHWVYNLYEGASGGLLESRCEPARNCLWAEALSRMPVPPISSLFPPQSSKDVEGGQQERPKIRSKIALHHLKITLATPEDKASNLLFVAEDSNTISPRALVAIVASEISSLLTAVFVLVYFDSYWAFLWLVPLALRLFSAAFALYRDPLMDPRQHPEANNAEACFQVDTHQPHGPNGHFMLFTGPRLLVKQFFEHYGHPKRHRLREIVQFTTLILFYVSFPLQLLSSLVWMPVQVQYVWLCYQMLLRVHIISKILLTHIGRARFSLDMIARRRRHLPLL
;
A
#
# COMPACT_ATOMS: atom_id res chain seq x y z
N MET A 1 -4.05 -65.54 16.35
CA MET A 1 -3.68 -64.23 16.90
C MET A 1 -2.27 -63.90 16.47
N SER A 2 -2.11 -63.29 15.30
CA SER A 2 -0.86 -62.71 14.82
C SER A 2 -1.22 -61.64 13.80
N ASP A 3 -1.86 -60.56 14.26
CA ASP A 3 -2.05 -59.38 13.42
C ASP A 3 -0.67 -58.82 13.09
N GLN A 4 -0.28 -59.03 11.83
CA GLN A 4 0.91 -58.45 11.25
C GLN A 4 0.75 -56.93 11.24
N ASN A 5 1.56 -56.29 12.08
CA ASN A 5 1.95 -54.89 11.96
C ASN A 5 2.54 -54.63 10.57
N CYS A 6 1.70 -54.37 9.56
CA CYS A 6 2.13 -53.62 8.40
C CYS A 6 2.27 -52.15 8.83
N PRO A 7 3.44 -51.50 8.65
CA PRO A 7 3.53 -50.06 8.82
C PRO A 7 2.53 -49.40 7.86
N PRO A 8 1.89 -48.29 8.25
CA PRO A 8 0.95 -47.59 7.37
C PRO A 8 1.68 -47.27 6.06
N ALA A 9 1.09 -47.69 4.94
CA ALA A 9 1.63 -47.44 3.62
C ALA A 9 1.90 -45.94 3.48
N ASN A 10 3.13 -45.58 3.09
CA ASN A 10 3.49 -44.19 2.86
C ASN A 10 2.47 -43.57 1.89
N PRO A 11 1.89 -42.40 2.21
CA PRO A 11 0.92 -41.78 1.33
C PRO A 11 1.56 -41.57 -0.05
N SER A 12 0.80 -41.86 -1.12
CA SER A 12 1.29 -41.65 -2.47
C SER A 12 1.73 -40.18 -2.64
N PRO A 13 2.82 -39.92 -3.38
CA PRO A 13 3.35 -38.56 -3.55
C PRO A 13 2.30 -37.58 -4.09
N THR A 14 1.35 -38.07 -4.88
CA THR A 14 0.20 -37.32 -5.39
C THR A 14 -0.73 -36.83 -4.28
N VAL A 15 -1.03 -37.66 -3.27
CA VAL A 15 -1.90 -37.28 -2.15
C VAL A 15 -1.26 -36.19 -1.29
N VAL A 16 0.05 -36.30 -1.03
CA VAL A 16 0.80 -35.28 -0.28
C VAL A 16 0.82 -33.97 -1.05
N PHE A 17 1.06 -34.01 -2.36
CA PHE A 17 1.06 -32.82 -3.21
C PHE A 17 -0.31 -32.13 -3.23
N VAL A 18 -1.41 -32.88 -3.40
CA VAL A 18 -2.77 -32.34 -3.38
C VAL A 18 -3.07 -31.68 -2.02
N ALA A 19 -2.75 -32.34 -0.91
CA ALA A 19 -3.00 -31.80 0.42
C ALA A 19 -2.22 -30.50 0.66
N LEU A 20 -0.93 -30.48 0.32
CA LEU A 20 -0.08 -29.28 0.45
C LEU A 20 -0.52 -28.17 -0.50
N GLY A 21 -0.96 -28.50 -1.72
CA GLY A 21 -1.51 -27.56 -2.68
C GLY A 21 -2.81 -26.90 -2.19
N ALA A 22 -3.68 -27.66 -1.53
CA ALA A 22 -4.90 -27.15 -0.91
C ALA A 22 -4.60 -26.22 0.28
N ILE A 23 -3.68 -26.62 1.17
CA ILE A 23 -3.21 -25.78 2.29
C ILE A 23 -2.62 -24.47 1.78
N LEU A 24 -1.76 -24.56 0.77
CA LEU A 24 -1.18 -23.41 0.10
C LEU A 24 -2.26 -22.49 -0.49
N GLY A 25 -3.27 -23.05 -1.13
CA GLY A 25 -4.42 -22.30 -1.65
C GLY A 25 -5.13 -21.51 -0.54
N TYR A 26 -5.38 -22.13 0.62
CA TYR A 26 -6.04 -21.50 1.76
C TYR A 26 -5.16 -20.39 2.40
N ILE A 27 -3.94 -20.72 2.81
CA ILE A 27 -3.00 -19.76 3.42
C ILE A 27 -2.70 -18.60 2.47
N GLY A 28 -2.56 -18.94 1.20
CA GLY A 28 -2.34 -18.03 0.11
C GLY A 28 -3.46 -17.02 -0.09
N ALA A 29 -4.71 -17.51 -0.08
CA ALA A 29 -5.89 -16.68 -0.17
C ALA A 29 -5.99 -15.69 1.01
N GLU A 30 -5.64 -16.12 2.23
CA GLU A 30 -5.68 -15.24 3.42
C GLU A 30 -4.51 -14.24 3.49
N SER A 31 -3.35 -14.59 2.93
CA SER A 31 -2.18 -13.70 2.92
C SER A 31 -2.21 -12.63 1.82
N GLY A 32 -3.05 -12.80 0.80
CA GLY A 32 -3.19 -11.84 -0.29
C GLY A 32 -3.87 -10.54 0.14
N THR A 33 -3.24 -9.40 -0.11
CA THR A 33 -3.80 -8.08 0.20
C THR A 33 -4.22 -7.33 -1.06
N VAL A 34 -5.30 -6.53 -0.98
CA VAL A 34 -5.79 -5.70 -2.10
C VAL A 34 -4.71 -4.74 -2.62
N ALA A 35 -3.77 -4.35 -1.74
CA ALA A 35 -2.61 -3.55 -2.10
C ALA A 35 -1.75 -4.16 -3.22
N CYS A 36 -1.75 -5.49 -3.42
CA CYS A 36 -1.07 -6.11 -4.56
C CYS A 36 -1.67 -5.65 -5.89
N PHE A 37 -3.00 -5.61 -5.99
CA PHE A 37 -3.69 -5.14 -7.19
C PHE A 37 -3.68 -3.61 -7.30
N GLU A 38 -3.75 -2.87 -6.21
CA GLU A 38 -3.53 -1.41 -6.26
C GLU A 38 -2.16 -1.05 -6.84
N ARG A 39 -1.11 -1.77 -6.44
CA ARG A 39 0.24 -1.60 -6.99
C ARG A 39 0.32 -1.97 -8.46
N GLN A 40 -0.42 -2.98 -8.87
CA GLN A 40 -0.46 -3.43 -10.26
C GLN A 40 -1.23 -2.46 -11.16
N LEU A 41 -2.35 -1.91 -10.68
CA LEU A 41 -3.18 -0.95 -11.40
C LEU A 41 -2.61 0.48 -11.39
N TRP A 42 -1.68 0.77 -10.47
CA TRP A 42 -0.97 2.04 -10.39
C TRP A 42 0.53 1.85 -10.07
N PRO A 43 1.30 1.31 -11.03
CA PRO A 43 2.71 1.01 -10.82
C PRO A 43 3.56 2.28 -10.63
N GLN A 44 3.20 3.39 -11.29
CA GLN A 44 3.94 4.65 -11.21
C GLN A 44 4.00 5.19 -9.78
N ARG A 45 2.89 5.14 -9.03
CA ARG A 45 2.87 5.54 -7.62
C ARG A 45 3.60 4.57 -6.72
N SER A 46 3.50 3.28 -7.01
CA SER A 46 4.00 2.22 -6.14
C SER A 46 5.51 2.02 -6.25
N PHE A 47 6.08 2.36 -7.40
CA PHE A 47 7.49 2.15 -7.73
C PHE A 47 8.23 3.45 -8.07
N SER A 48 7.64 4.62 -7.82
CA SER A 48 8.28 5.93 -8.04
C SER A 48 9.57 6.08 -7.24
N SER A 49 9.61 5.55 -6.02
CA SER A 49 10.76 5.59 -5.11
C SER A 49 11.67 4.36 -5.22
N PHE A 50 11.60 3.60 -6.31
CA PHE A 50 12.41 2.39 -6.45
C PHE A 50 13.90 2.73 -6.55
N THR A 51 14.70 2.06 -5.71
CA THR A 51 16.16 2.18 -5.64
C THR A 51 16.80 0.79 -5.65
N ALA A 52 18.06 0.68 -6.06
CA ALA A 52 18.79 -0.59 -6.00
C ALA A 52 18.82 -1.18 -4.57
N SER A 53 18.88 -0.33 -3.54
CA SER A 53 18.84 -0.76 -2.13
C SER A 53 17.51 -1.39 -1.71
N SER A 54 16.40 -1.03 -2.38
CA SER A 54 15.08 -1.61 -2.11
C SER A 54 14.76 -2.83 -2.98
N ALA A 55 15.60 -3.16 -3.96
CA ALA A 55 15.36 -4.22 -4.94
C ALA A 55 15.13 -5.60 -4.28
N LEU A 56 15.95 -5.96 -3.28
CA LEU A 56 15.79 -7.24 -2.58
C LEU A 56 14.45 -7.32 -1.84
N GLY A 57 14.05 -6.23 -1.17
CA GLY A 57 12.75 -6.17 -0.48
C GLY A 57 11.58 -6.25 -1.46
N VAL A 58 11.71 -5.63 -2.64
CA VAL A 58 10.71 -5.73 -3.71
C VAL A 58 10.64 -7.16 -4.24
N ALA A 59 11.78 -7.79 -4.55
CA ALA A 59 11.85 -9.16 -5.08
C ALA A 59 11.28 -10.23 -4.13
N LEU A 60 11.39 -10.04 -2.81
CA LEU A 60 10.92 -11.02 -1.83
C LEU A 60 9.46 -10.83 -1.43
N PHE A 61 8.94 -9.60 -1.46
CA PHE A 61 7.66 -9.27 -0.82
C PHE A 61 6.60 -8.71 -1.75
N THR A 62 6.94 -8.48 -3.01
CA THR A 62 5.99 -8.02 -4.03
C THR A 62 5.81 -8.93 -5.26
N PRO A 63 6.32 -10.18 -5.32
CA PRO A 63 5.88 -11.13 -6.35
C PRO A 63 4.36 -11.34 -6.32
N MET A 64 3.75 -11.46 -7.50
CA MET A 64 2.34 -11.83 -7.65
C MET A 64 2.15 -13.31 -8.02
N GLY A 65 3.19 -14.13 -7.83
CA GLY A 65 3.11 -15.58 -7.95
C GLY A 65 2.20 -16.21 -6.90
N GLY A 66 1.40 -17.18 -7.33
CA GLY A 66 0.65 -18.07 -6.45
C GLY A 66 -0.82 -17.71 -6.20
N PRO A 67 -1.42 -18.26 -5.14
CA PRO A 67 -2.84 -18.09 -4.83
C PRO A 67 -3.20 -16.65 -4.49
N LEU A 68 -3.77 -15.93 -5.47
CA LEU A 68 -4.33 -14.58 -5.33
C LEU A 68 -5.84 -14.54 -5.61
N PHE A 69 -6.47 -15.69 -5.86
CA PHE A 69 -7.86 -15.78 -6.32
C PHE A 69 -8.86 -15.08 -5.38
N LYS A 70 -8.72 -15.21 -4.06
CA LYS A 70 -9.62 -14.53 -3.09
C LYS A 70 -9.52 -13.01 -3.21
N THR A 71 -8.30 -12.47 -3.24
CA THR A 71 -8.06 -11.03 -3.37
C THR A 71 -8.47 -10.50 -4.75
N ALA A 72 -8.25 -11.29 -5.81
CA ALA A 72 -8.66 -10.96 -7.18
C ALA A 72 -10.18 -10.89 -7.28
N CYS A 73 -10.88 -11.88 -6.72
CA CYS A 73 -12.34 -11.92 -6.64
C CYS A 73 -12.88 -10.70 -5.89
N HIS A 74 -12.34 -10.40 -4.70
CA HIS A 74 -12.73 -9.21 -3.94
C HIS A 74 -12.50 -7.90 -4.71
N THR A 75 -11.44 -7.83 -5.51
CA THR A 75 -11.15 -6.66 -6.35
C THR A 75 -12.16 -6.55 -7.49
N LEU A 76 -12.49 -7.67 -8.14
CA LEU A 76 -13.51 -7.75 -9.20
C LEU A 76 -14.91 -7.42 -8.68
N ASP A 77 -15.26 -7.89 -7.47
CA ASP A 77 -16.52 -7.54 -6.81
C ASP A 77 -16.63 -6.02 -6.60
N GLY A 78 -15.54 -5.36 -6.20
CA GLY A 78 -15.49 -3.90 -6.09
C GLY A 78 -15.73 -3.21 -7.43
N VAL A 79 -15.16 -3.74 -8.52
CA VAL A 79 -15.39 -3.24 -9.89
C VAL A 79 -16.85 -3.42 -10.31
N PHE A 80 -17.44 -4.58 -10.00
CA PHE A 80 -18.83 -4.89 -10.33
C PHE A 80 -19.83 -4.04 -9.54
N ARG A 81 -19.66 -3.94 -8.22
CA ARG A 81 -20.54 -3.15 -7.33
C ARG A 81 -20.58 -1.67 -7.71
N ASN A 82 -19.46 -1.14 -8.18
CA ASN A 82 -19.38 0.25 -8.62
C ASN A 82 -19.76 0.45 -10.10
N GLY A 83 -20.31 -0.58 -10.75
CA GLY A 83 -20.92 -0.50 -12.07
C GLY A 83 -19.97 -0.37 -13.25
N LEU A 84 -18.67 -0.63 -13.08
CA LEU A 84 -17.66 -0.41 -14.11
C LEU A 84 -17.76 -1.39 -15.31
N PHE A 85 -18.49 -2.50 -15.14
CA PHE A 85 -18.73 -3.45 -16.24
C PHE A 85 -19.83 -2.98 -17.20
N PHE A 86 -20.79 -2.18 -16.74
CA PHE A 86 -22.02 -1.88 -17.49
C PHE A 86 -21.80 -0.95 -18.71
N GLY A 87 -20.74 -0.14 -18.73
CA GLY A 87 -20.45 0.70 -19.89
C GLY A 87 -19.24 1.61 -19.73
N SER A 88 -18.89 2.36 -20.78
CA SER A 88 -17.78 3.32 -20.78
C SER A 88 -18.04 4.54 -19.90
N HIS A 89 -19.31 4.92 -19.73
CA HIS A 89 -19.74 6.08 -18.95
C HIS A 89 -20.55 5.70 -17.70
N GLU A 90 -20.68 4.40 -17.43
CA GLU A 90 -21.45 3.90 -16.30
C GLU A 90 -20.53 3.45 -15.17
N GLY A 91 -20.96 3.74 -13.94
CA GLY A 91 -20.19 3.44 -12.74
C GLY A 91 -19.04 4.42 -12.45
N HIS A 92 -18.40 4.24 -11.30
CA HIS A 92 -17.31 5.08 -10.82
C HIS A 92 -16.11 4.28 -10.29
N MET A 93 -14.90 4.83 -10.44
CA MET A 93 -13.67 4.18 -9.96
C MET A 93 -13.39 4.43 -8.47
N LEU A 94 -14.09 5.38 -7.85
CA LEU A 94 -14.04 5.62 -6.41
C LEU A 94 -14.49 4.37 -5.65
N GLY A 95 -13.72 3.96 -4.64
CA GLY A 95 -14.02 2.77 -3.83
C GLY A 95 -13.59 1.45 -4.47
N THR A 96 -12.88 1.48 -5.59
CA THR A 96 -12.25 0.30 -6.22
C THR A 96 -10.75 0.28 -5.99
N ALA A 97 -10.07 -0.81 -6.40
CA ALA A 97 -8.60 -0.84 -6.40
C ALA A 97 -7.94 0.16 -7.37
N PHE A 98 -8.70 0.77 -8.29
CA PHE A 98 -8.20 1.88 -9.11
C PHE A 98 -8.06 3.16 -8.30
N PHE A 99 -8.99 3.40 -7.38
CA PHE A 99 -9.00 4.58 -6.55
C PHE A 99 -9.71 4.28 -5.21
N PRO A 100 -8.95 3.81 -4.20
CA PRO A 100 -9.54 3.41 -2.93
C PRO A 100 -10.12 4.63 -2.23
N GLN A 101 -11.39 4.53 -1.84
CA GLN A 101 -12.08 5.59 -1.12
C GLN A 101 -12.00 5.31 0.38
N ARG A 102 -11.52 6.30 1.13
CA ARG A 102 -11.71 6.36 2.58
C ARG A 102 -12.87 7.30 2.83
N HIS A 103 -13.81 6.91 3.67
CA HIS A 103 -14.94 7.78 4.06
C HIS A 103 -14.50 8.83 5.08
N TRP A 104 -13.42 9.56 4.78
CA TRP A 104 -12.92 10.66 5.60
C TRP A 104 -13.43 11.98 5.03
N VAL A 105 -13.52 12.98 5.88
CA VAL A 105 -13.95 14.32 5.51
C VAL A 105 -12.89 15.33 5.95
N TYR A 106 -12.79 16.43 5.23
CA TYR A 106 -11.98 17.56 5.66
C TYR A 106 -12.86 18.80 5.86
N ASN A 107 -12.53 19.57 6.88
CA ASN A 107 -13.07 20.90 7.12
C ASN A 107 -12.07 21.91 6.58
N LEU A 108 -12.52 22.73 5.64
CA LEU A 108 -11.75 23.84 5.10
C LEU A 108 -12.02 25.10 5.92
N TYR A 109 -10.97 25.67 6.49
CA TYR A 109 -11.00 26.95 7.19
C TYR A 109 -10.34 28.01 6.30
N GLU A 110 -11.16 28.89 5.73
CA GLU A 110 -10.70 30.07 5.00
C GLU A 110 -10.72 31.30 5.92
N GLY A 111 -9.68 32.13 5.84
CA GLY A 111 -9.66 33.42 6.51
C GLY A 111 -10.67 34.34 5.84
N ALA A 112 -11.89 34.43 6.39
CA ALA A 112 -12.88 35.35 5.86
C ALA A 112 -12.55 36.79 6.24
N SER A 113 -12.69 37.70 5.28
CA SER A 113 -12.77 39.15 5.47
C SER A 113 -13.96 39.47 6.38
N GLY A 114 -13.77 39.43 7.69
CA GLY A 114 -14.86 39.66 8.67
C GLY A 114 -14.84 38.79 9.92
N GLY A 115 -13.88 37.88 10.09
CA GLY A 115 -13.65 37.16 11.36
C GLY A 115 -14.57 35.95 11.63
N LEU A 116 -15.49 35.62 10.71
CA LEU A 116 -16.23 34.35 10.74
C LEU A 116 -15.48 33.29 9.93
N LEU A 117 -14.95 32.26 10.59
CA LEU A 117 -14.40 31.08 9.93
C LEU A 117 -15.56 30.26 9.33
N GLU A 118 -15.82 30.41 8.03
CA GLU A 118 -16.70 29.48 7.32
C GLU A 118 -15.99 28.12 7.20
N SER A 119 -16.59 27.10 7.80
CA SER A 119 -16.14 25.71 7.67
C SER A 119 -17.00 25.01 6.63
N ARG A 120 -16.39 24.52 5.55
CA ARG A 120 -17.04 23.59 4.61
C ARG A 120 -16.51 22.19 4.85
N CYS A 121 -17.44 21.26 5.12
CA CYS A 121 -17.13 19.84 5.24
C CYS A 121 -17.25 19.18 3.86
N GLU A 122 -16.13 18.75 3.31
CA GLU A 122 -16.04 18.12 2.00
C GLU A 122 -15.46 16.70 2.12
N PRO A 123 -15.91 15.74 1.30
CA PRO A 123 -15.38 14.38 1.34
C PRO A 123 -13.95 14.31 0.82
N ALA A 124 -13.04 13.74 1.61
CA ALA A 124 -11.68 13.43 1.18
C ALA A 124 -11.70 12.18 0.28
N ARG A 125 -11.48 12.38 -1.02
CA ARG A 125 -11.45 11.30 -2.03
C ARG A 125 -10.09 10.60 -2.05
N ASN A 126 -9.02 11.38 -1.98
CA ASN A 126 -7.66 10.88 -1.81
C ASN A 126 -7.15 11.24 -0.42
N CYS A 127 -6.71 10.22 0.32
CA CYS A 127 -6.27 10.37 1.70
C CYS A 127 -4.82 9.94 1.89
N LEU A 128 -4.00 9.95 0.82
CA LEU A 128 -2.64 9.41 0.88
C LEU A 128 -1.82 9.97 2.05
N TRP A 129 -1.75 11.30 2.17
CA TRP A 129 -0.97 11.94 3.23
C TRP A 129 -1.63 11.82 4.59
N ALA A 130 -2.96 11.89 4.66
CA ALA A 130 -3.69 11.66 5.91
C ALA A 130 -3.49 10.22 6.42
N GLU A 131 -3.43 9.22 5.53
CA GLU A 131 -3.14 7.83 5.86
C GLU A 131 -1.66 7.64 6.27
N ALA A 132 -0.74 8.38 5.65
CA ALA A 132 0.65 8.38 6.08
C ALA A 132 0.77 8.94 7.50
N LEU A 133 0.14 10.09 7.78
CA LEU A 133 0.13 10.71 9.11
C LEU A 133 -0.57 9.84 10.15
N SER A 134 -1.68 9.17 9.80
CA SER A 134 -2.40 8.27 10.71
C SER A 134 -1.57 7.06 11.16
N ARG A 135 -0.48 6.76 10.43
CA ARG A 135 0.44 5.67 10.74
C ARG A 135 1.68 6.14 11.49
N MET A 136 1.89 7.45 11.61
CA MET A 136 3.01 8.01 12.35
C MET A 136 2.68 8.03 13.84
N PRO A 137 3.63 7.62 14.71
CA PRO A 137 3.43 7.76 16.15
C PRO A 137 3.43 9.24 16.54
N VAL A 138 2.47 9.64 17.37
CA VAL A 138 2.47 10.97 17.98
C VAL A 138 3.48 10.95 19.14
N PRO A 139 4.51 11.82 19.14
CA PRO A 139 5.43 11.91 20.28
C PRO A 139 4.66 12.39 21.53
N PRO A 140 4.98 11.86 22.72
CA PRO A 140 4.33 12.30 23.95
C PRO A 140 4.62 13.78 24.21
N ILE A 141 3.61 14.53 24.65
CA ILE A 141 3.69 15.99 24.88
C ILE A 141 4.86 16.37 25.81
N SER A 142 5.22 15.50 26.74
CA SER A 142 6.34 15.68 27.67
C SER A 142 7.73 15.64 27.00
N SER A 143 7.85 15.03 25.81
CA SER A 143 9.11 14.92 25.06
C SER A 143 9.37 16.06 24.08
N LEU A 144 8.37 16.90 23.82
CA LEU A 144 8.45 18.02 22.86
C LEU A 144 9.12 19.27 23.45
N PHE A 145 9.43 19.26 24.75
CA PHE A 145 10.11 20.36 25.42
C PHE A 145 11.34 19.80 26.17
N PRO A 146 12.54 20.40 26.00
CA PRO A 146 13.67 20.07 26.84
C PRO A 146 13.29 20.35 28.31
N PRO A 147 13.76 19.54 29.28
CA PRO A 147 13.70 19.95 30.68
C PRO A 147 14.49 21.26 30.79
N GLN A 148 13.81 22.37 31.08
CA GLN A 148 14.49 23.63 31.40
C GLN A 148 15.39 23.37 32.61
N SER A 149 16.70 23.57 32.43
CA SER A 149 17.64 23.53 33.55
C SER A 149 17.22 24.57 34.57
N SER A 150 17.00 24.15 35.81
CA SER A 150 16.53 24.94 36.94
C SER A 150 17.52 26.01 37.42
N LYS A 151 18.38 26.56 36.55
CA LYS A 151 19.45 27.49 36.92
C LYS A 151 19.23 28.94 36.51
N ASP A 152 18.22 29.25 35.68
CA ASP A 152 17.92 30.64 35.28
C ASP A 152 16.52 31.09 35.73
N VAL A 153 16.22 30.92 37.02
CA VAL A 153 14.99 31.49 37.64
C VAL A 153 15.36 32.25 38.91
N GLU A 154 16.26 33.23 38.77
CA GLU A 154 16.34 34.36 39.70
C GLU A 154 16.04 35.63 38.90
N GLY A 155 14.87 36.22 39.15
CA GLY A 155 14.49 37.52 38.60
C GLY A 155 13.38 37.47 37.54
N GLY A 156 12.14 37.38 38.01
CA GLY A 156 10.94 37.57 37.19
C GLY A 156 10.10 36.30 37.08
N GLN A 157 8.98 36.27 37.79
CA GLN A 157 7.91 35.31 37.54
C GLN A 157 7.45 35.45 36.10
N GLN A 158 8.01 34.67 35.17
CA GLN A 158 7.31 34.36 33.94
C GLN A 158 6.07 33.58 34.36
N GLU A 159 4.93 34.28 34.40
CA GLU A 159 3.62 33.66 34.55
C GLU A 159 3.50 32.57 33.48
N ARG A 160 3.63 31.31 33.91
CA ARG A 160 3.34 30.18 33.03
C ARG A 160 1.89 30.36 32.59
N PRO A 161 1.60 30.46 31.28
CA PRO A 161 0.23 30.64 30.83
C PRO A 161 -0.64 29.53 31.43
N LYS A 162 -1.80 29.88 32.01
CA LYS A 162 -2.77 28.92 32.54
C LYS A 162 -3.36 28.12 31.37
N ILE A 163 -2.67 27.05 30.99
CA ILE A 163 -3.09 26.18 29.89
C ILE A 163 -4.15 25.21 30.42
N ARG A 164 -5.39 25.32 29.91
CA ARG A 164 -6.52 24.46 30.31
C ARG A 164 -6.38 23.01 29.80
N SER A 165 -5.84 22.83 28.60
CA SER A 165 -5.56 21.50 28.02
C SER A 165 -4.51 21.61 26.92
N LYS A 166 -3.78 20.51 26.67
CA LYS A 166 -2.83 20.37 25.56
C LYS A 166 -3.22 19.15 24.74
N ILE A 167 -3.23 19.29 23.43
CA ILE A 167 -3.52 18.22 22.48
C ILE A 167 -2.33 18.15 21.52
N ALA A 168 -1.77 16.96 21.34
CA ALA A 168 -0.77 16.74 20.31
C ALA A 168 -1.47 16.49 18.98
N LEU A 169 -0.99 17.14 17.92
CA LEU A 169 -1.54 17.03 16.57
C LEU A 169 -0.45 16.73 15.56
N HIS A 170 -0.83 16.13 14.44
CA HIS A 170 0.03 16.05 13.26
C HIS A 170 -0.23 17.27 12.39
N HIS A 171 0.81 18.06 12.14
CA HIS A 171 0.76 19.20 11.24
C HIS A 171 1.61 18.92 10.01
N LEU A 172 0.99 18.90 8.83
CA LEU A 172 1.68 18.81 7.56
C LEU A 172 1.55 20.14 6.81
N LYS A 173 2.70 20.80 6.60
CA LYS A 173 2.76 22.00 5.77
C LYS A 173 3.16 21.62 4.34
N ILE A 174 2.28 21.92 3.38
CA ILE A 174 2.53 21.69 1.96
C ILE A 174 2.94 23.01 1.33
N THR A 175 4.10 23.00 0.68
CA THR A 175 4.66 24.18 -0.01
C THR A 175 5.11 23.79 -1.41
N LEU A 176 5.24 24.79 -2.28
CA LEU A 176 5.80 24.59 -3.61
C LEU A 176 7.32 24.49 -3.49
N ALA A 177 7.91 23.46 -4.09
CA ALA A 177 9.35 23.28 -4.09
C ALA A 177 10.07 24.50 -4.69
N THR A 178 10.96 25.10 -3.90
CA THR A 178 11.82 26.21 -4.33
C THR A 178 12.95 25.69 -5.22
N PRO A 179 13.59 26.54 -6.05
CA PRO A 179 14.77 26.13 -6.80
C PRO A 179 15.91 25.66 -5.87
N GLU A 180 16.00 26.20 -4.66
CA GLU A 180 16.96 25.78 -3.62
C GLU A 180 16.65 24.36 -3.13
N ASP A 181 15.38 24.03 -2.91
CA ASP A 181 14.97 22.67 -2.56
C ASP A 181 15.39 21.70 -3.66
N LYS A 182 15.19 22.07 -4.94
CA LYS A 182 15.57 21.22 -6.09
C LYS A 182 17.09 21.02 -6.21
N ALA A 183 17.88 21.98 -5.77
CA ALA A 183 19.34 21.90 -5.72
C ALA A 183 19.85 21.15 -4.48
N SER A 184 18.99 20.90 -3.49
CA SER A 184 19.35 20.22 -2.26
C SER A 184 19.40 18.70 -2.41
N ASN A 185 19.92 18.01 -1.37
CA ASN A 185 19.92 16.55 -1.27
C ASN A 185 18.56 15.94 -0.87
N LEU A 186 17.47 16.72 -0.94
CA LEU A 186 16.13 16.21 -0.64
C LEU A 186 15.70 15.19 -1.70
N LEU A 187 15.01 14.13 -1.25
CA LEU A 187 14.56 13.07 -2.13
C LEU A 187 13.30 13.53 -2.88
N PHE A 188 13.46 13.83 -4.17
CA PHE A 188 12.34 14.15 -5.05
C PHE A 188 11.71 12.88 -5.59
N VAL A 189 10.41 12.71 -5.29
CA VAL A 189 9.58 11.67 -5.90
C VAL A 189 8.83 12.31 -7.06
N ALA A 190 9.19 11.93 -8.28
CA ALA A 190 8.46 12.29 -9.48
C ALA A 190 7.53 11.13 -9.87
N GLU A 191 6.24 11.40 -9.95
CA GLU A 191 5.25 10.47 -10.47
C GLU A 191 4.86 10.90 -11.89
N ASP A 192 5.26 10.10 -12.89
CA ASP A 192 4.77 10.28 -14.26
C ASP A 192 3.30 9.84 -14.32
N SER A 193 2.41 10.74 -14.73
CA SER A 193 0.97 10.51 -14.74
C SER A 193 0.43 9.88 -16.03
N ASN A 194 1.17 10.07 -17.13
CA ASN A 194 0.77 9.64 -18.47
C ASN A 194 1.60 8.47 -19.01
N THR A 195 2.89 8.40 -18.69
CA THR A 195 3.79 7.36 -19.19
C THR A 195 4.29 6.49 -18.04
N ILE A 196 4.60 5.23 -18.35
CA ILE A 196 5.23 4.34 -17.37
C ILE A 196 6.69 4.76 -17.27
N SER A 197 7.14 5.06 -16.05
CA SER A 197 8.55 5.37 -15.85
C SER A 197 9.40 4.11 -16.08
N PRO A 198 10.60 4.23 -16.68
CA PRO A 198 11.49 3.08 -16.87
C PRO A 198 11.87 2.46 -15.51
N ARG A 199 11.91 3.26 -14.44
CA ARG A 199 12.10 2.79 -13.06
C ARG A 199 10.99 1.85 -12.62
N ALA A 200 9.73 2.16 -12.94
CA ALA A 200 8.61 1.28 -12.62
C ALA A 200 8.70 -0.06 -13.37
N LEU A 201 9.15 -0.05 -14.64
CA LEU A 201 9.38 -1.29 -15.39
C LEU A 201 10.48 -2.15 -14.76
N VAL A 202 11.62 -1.54 -14.40
CA VAL A 202 12.71 -2.24 -13.69
C VAL A 202 12.22 -2.78 -12.35
N ALA A 203 11.39 -2.02 -11.63
CA ALA A 203 10.83 -2.47 -10.36
C ALA A 203 9.86 -3.65 -10.52
N ILE A 204 9.05 -3.68 -11.60
CA ILE A 204 8.18 -4.82 -11.92
C ILE A 204 9.03 -6.06 -12.21
N VAL A 205 10.07 -5.93 -13.02
CA VAL A 205 11.00 -7.05 -13.28
C VAL A 205 11.70 -7.49 -11.99
N ALA A 206 12.19 -6.54 -11.19
CA ALA A 206 12.82 -6.80 -9.90
C ALA A 206 11.89 -7.55 -8.94
N SER A 207 10.60 -7.19 -8.92
CA SER A 207 9.60 -7.86 -8.09
C SER A 207 9.31 -9.31 -8.46
N GLU A 208 9.74 -9.76 -9.64
CA GLU A 208 9.53 -11.11 -10.14
C GLU A 208 10.86 -11.85 -10.39
N ILE A 209 12.00 -11.35 -9.87
CA ILE A 209 13.29 -12.03 -10.04
C ILE A 209 13.27 -13.46 -9.50
N SER A 210 12.57 -13.71 -8.39
CA SER A 210 12.43 -15.06 -7.84
C SER A 210 11.73 -16.02 -8.81
N SER A 211 10.73 -15.54 -9.56
CA SER A 211 10.03 -16.35 -10.56
C SER A 211 10.88 -16.55 -11.80
N LEU A 212 11.60 -15.51 -12.25
CA LEU A 212 12.57 -15.58 -13.36
C LEU A 212 13.67 -16.60 -13.10
N LEU A 213 14.32 -16.54 -11.94
CA LEU A 213 15.39 -17.47 -11.57
C LEU A 213 14.87 -18.92 -11.51
N THR A 214 13.67 -19.11 -10.95
CA THR A 214 13.04 -20.44 -10.90
C THR A 214 12.71 -20.96 -12.30
N ALA A 215 12.21 -20.10 -13.20
CA ALA A 215 11.93 -20.48 -14.59
C ALA A 215 13.21 -20.90 -15.33
N VAL A 216 14.28 -20.12 -15.22
CA VAL A 216 15.59 -20.45 -15.82
C VAL A 216 16.13 -21.77 -15.27
N PHE A 217 16.04 -21.98 -13.95
CA PHE A 217 16.45 -23.23 -13.33
C PHE A 217 15.65 -24.42 -13.88
N VAL A 218 14.32 -24.30 -13.99
CA VAL A 218 13.47 -25.38 -14.52
C VAL A 218 13.78 -25.68 -15.99
N LEU A 219 14.00 -24.63 -16.79
CA LEU A 219 14.30 -24.78 -18.21
C LEU A 219 15.67 -25.44 -18.44
N VAL A 220 16.72 -25.02 -17.72
CA VAL A 220 18.08 -25.52 -17.96
C VAL A 220 18.31 -26.88 -17.31
N TYR A 221 17.84 -27.09 -16.07
CA TYR A 221 18.14 -28.31 -15.33
C TYR A 221 17.20 -29.47 -15.68
N PHE A 222 15.92 -29.19 -15.92
CA PHE A 222 14.92 -30.23 -16.24
C PHE A 222 14.53 -30.27 -17.72
N ASP A 223 15.11 -29.40 -18.56
CA ASP A 223 14.77 -29.26 -19.99
C ASP A 223 13.25 -29.20 -20.24
N SER A 224 12.56 -28.42 -19.40
CA SER A 224 11.10 -28.45 -19.32
C SER A 224 10.47 -27.11 -19.68
N TYR A 225 9.61 -27.12 -20.71
CA TYR A 225 8.82 -25.95 -21.11
C TYR A 225 7.79 -25.51 -20.06
N TRP A 226 7.52 -26.33 -19.03
CA TRP A 226 6.70 -25.90 -17.90
C TRP A 226 7.27 -24.68 -17.16
N ALA A 227 8.56 -24.37 -17.35
CA ALA A 227 9.21 -23.14 -16.91
C ALA A 227 8.41 -21.86 -17.25
N PHE A 228 7.69 -21.83 -18.37
CA PHE A 228 6.88 -20.67 -18.78
C PHE A 228 5.76 -20.32 -17.78
N LEU A 229 5.29 -21.27 -16.96
CA LEU A 229 4.27 -21.00 -15.94
C LEU A 229 4.75 -19.97 -14.89
N TRP A 230 6.04 -20.00 -14.54
CA TRP A 230 6.62 -19.03 -13.60
C TRP A 230 6.77 -17.64 -14.21
N LEU A 231 6.75 -17.51 -15.54
CA LEU A 231 6.82 -16.22 -16.23
C LEU A 231 5.44 -15.55 -16.35
N VAL A 232 4.34 -16.29 -16.13
CA VAL A 232 2.97 -15.77 -16.27
C VAL A 232 2.73 -14.51 -15.43
N PRO A 233 3.07 -14.47 -14.11
CA PRO A 233 2.89 -13.25 -13.32
C PRO A 233 3.63 -12.06 -13.92
N LEU A 234 4.90 -12.22 -14.29
CA LEU A 234 5.69 -11.15 -14.89
C LEU A 234 5.06 -10.64 -16.20
N ALA A 235 4.65 -11.56 -17.09
CA ALA A 235 4.01 -11.21 -18.35
C ALA A 235 2.70 -10.44 -18.14
N LEU A 236 1.83 -10.90 -17.24
CA LEU A 236 0.60 -10.21 -16.88
C LEU A 236 0.88 -8.82 -16.29
N ARG A 237 1.92 -8.69 -15.47
CA ARG A 237 2.27 -7.41 -14.84
C ARG A 237 2.82 -6.40 -15.83
N LEU A 238 3.67 -6.83 -16.76
CA LEU A 238 4.18 -5.99 -17.84
C LEU A 238 3.07 -5.57 -18.80
N PHE A 239 2.16 -6.51 -19.14
CA PHE A 239 1.01 -6.23 -19.98
C PHE A 239 0.06 -5.22 -19.30
N SER A 240 -0.30 -5.44 -18.04
CA SER A 240 -1.11 -4.47 -17.29
C SER A 240 -0.40 -3.13 -17.11
N ALA A 241 0.93 -3.10 -16.91
CA ALA A 241 1.68 -1.85 -16.85
C ALA A 241 1.58 -1.07 -18.18
N ALA A 242 1.82 -1.72 -19.33
CA ALA A 242 1.72 -1.11 -20.66
C ALA A 242 0.36 -0.42 -20.90
N PHE A 243 -0.70 -1.03 -20.39
CA PHE A 243 -2.08 -0.52 -20.48
C PHE A 243 -2.57 0.15 -19.19
N ALA A 244 -1.67 0.60 -18.30
CA ALA A 244 -2.05 1.31 -17.09
C ALA A 244 -2.92 2.54 -17.42
N LEU A 245 -3.91 2.83 -16.57
CA LEU A 245 -4.77 3.99 -16.78
C LEU A 245 -3.97 5.28 -16.58
N TYR A 246 -4.25 6.26 -17.44
CA TYR A 246 -3.76 7.62 -17.24
C TYR A 246 -4.39 8.20 -15.99
N ARG A 247 -3.65 9.07 -15.31
CA ARG A 247 -4.14 9.74 -14.10
C ARG A 247 -3.93 11.24 -14.17
N ASP A 248 -4.66 11.96 -13.35
CA ASP A 248 -4.48 13.41 -13.25
C ASP A 248 -3.15 13.75 -12.56
N PRO A 249 -2.29 14.58 -13.19
CA PRO A 249 -1.03 15.03 -12.61
C PRO A 249 -1.25 15.98 -11.44
N LEU A 250 -0.17 16.25 -10.70
CA LEU A 250 -0.11 17.38 -9.78
C LEU A 250 -0.31 18.68 -10.56
N MET A 251 -1.21 19.53 -10.10
CA MET A 251 -1.43 20.86 -10.65
C MET A 251 -0.31 21.80 -10.21
N ASP A 252 0.22 22.58 -11.16
CA ASP A 252 1.17 23.65 -10.85
C ASP A 252 0.38 24.95 -10.57
N PRO A 253 0.38 25.47 -9.34
CA PRO A 253 -0.31 26.72 -9.01
C PRO A 253 0.24 27.92 -9.78
N ARG A 254 1.46 27.85 -10.34
CA ARG A 254 2.02 28.92 -11.20
C ARG A 254 1.29 29.03 -12.54
N GLN A 255 0.68 27.95 -13.01
CA GLN A 255 -0.07 27.93 -14.27
C GLN A 255 -1.51 28.43 -14.11
N HIS A 256 -1.99 28.54 -12.87
CA HIS A 256 -3.33 29.00 -12.53
C HIS A 256 -3.27 30.22 -11.60
N PRO A 257 -2.82 31.39 -12.10
CA PRO A 257 -2.72 32.61 -11.30
C PRO A 257 -4.07 33.15 -10.85
N GLU A 258 -5.16 32.79 -11.54
CA GLU A 258 -6.54 33.20 -11.22
C GLU A 258 -7.15 32.41 -10.06
N ALA A 259 -6.57 31.25 -9.70
CA ALA A 259 -7.05 30.47 -8.58
C ALA A 259 -6.68 31.15 -7.26
N ASN A 260 -7.63 31.25 -6.32
CA ASN A 260 -7.36 31.76 -4.97
C ASN A 260 -6.33 30.85 -4.28
N ASN A 261 -5.06 31.23 -4.38
CA ASN A 261 -3.90 30.51 -3.86
C ASN A 261 -3.51 30.98 -2.45
N ALA A 262 -4.42 31.65 -1.74
CA ALA A 262 -4.23 32.00 -0.34
C ALA A 262 -3.90 30.76 0.50
N GLU A 263 -3.15 30.99 1.59
CA GLU A 263 -2.87 29.94 2.56
C GLU A 263 -4.18 29.53 3.24
N ALA A 264 -4.48 28.24 3.17
CA ALA A 264 -5.70 27.65 3.73
C ALA A 264 -5.34 26.51 4.67
N CYS A 265 -6.24 26.29 5.63
CA CYS A 265 -6.08 25.29 6.67
C CYS A 265 -7.16 24.21 6.51
N PHE A 266 -6.74 22.95 6.41
CA PHE A 266 -7.59 21.80 6.21
C PHE A 266 -7.44 20.88 7.42
N GLN A 267 -8.52 20.71 8.17
CA GLN A 267 -8.58 19.74 9.26
C GLN A 267 -9.20 18.46 8.72
N VAL A 268 -8.55 17.32 8.93
CA VAL A 268 -9.11 16.02 8.54
C VAL A 268 -9.75 15.36 9.75
N ASP A 269 -11.05 15.07 9.63
CA ASP A 269 -11.78 14.33 10.64
C ASP A 269 -11.86 12.86 10.22
N THR A 270 -11.10 12.03 10.93
CA THR A 270 -11.30 10.59 10.88
C THR A 270 -12.53 10.27 11.73
N HIS A 271 -13.65 9.84 11.13
CA HIS A 271 -14.91 9.48 11.80
C HIS A 271 -14.81 8.32 12.84
N GLN A 272 -13.63 8.02 13.39
CA GLN A 272 -13.41 7.08 14.48
C GLN A 272 -13.44 7.83 15.82
N PRO A 273 -14.56 7.80 16.58
CA PRO A 273 -14.71 8.63 17.76
C PRO A 273 -14.03 8.04 19.01
N HIS A 274 -13.48 6.81 18.94
CA HIS A 274 -13.01 6.04 20.10
C HIS A 274 -11.68 5.30 19.88
N GLY A 275 -10.88 5.71 18.89
CA GLY A 275 -9.49 5.24 18.83
C GLY A 275 -8.69 5.82 20.01
N PRO A 276 -7.79 5.07 20.66
CA PRO A 276 -7.03 5.54 21.83
C PRO A 276 -6.15 6.78 21.56
N ASN A 277 -6.00 7.17 20.28
CA ASN A 277 -5.34 8.37 19.81
C ASN A 277 -6.28 9.08 18.83
N GLY A 278 -7.13 10.01 19.29
CA GLY A 278 -7.85 10.91 18.39
C GLY A 278 -6.84 11.74 17.60
N HIS A 279 -6.44 11.27 16.42
CA HIS A 279 -5.41 11.89 15.62
C HIS A 279 -5.99 13.15 14.97
N PHE A 280 -5.83 14.28 15.64
CA PHE A 280 -6.08 15.59 15.05
C PHE A 280 -5.01 15.85 13.98
N MET A 281 -5.43 15.98 12.72
CA MET A 281 -4.53 16.21 11.59
C MET A 281 -4.85 17.54 10.94
N LEU A 282 -3.81 18.37 10.81
CA LEU A 282 -3.87 19.69 10.22
C LEU A 282 -2.99 19.73 8.98
N PHE A 283 -3.56 20.18 7.87
CA PHE A 283 -2.83 20.42 6.63
C PHE A 283 -2.89 21.91 6.31
N THR A 284 -1.75 22.55 6.12
CA THR A 284 -1.68 23.98 5.79
C THR A 284 -0.86 24.20 4.54
N GLY A 285 -1.28 25.15 3.71
CA GLY A 285 -0.52 25.53 2.52
C GLY A 285 -1.40 26.26 1.51
N PRO A 286 -0.88 26.57 0.31
CA PRO A 286 -1.67 27.16 -0.76
C PRO A 286 -2.88 26.29 -1.07
N ARG A 287 -4.08 26.89 -1.08
CA ARG A 287 -5.35 26.17 -1.21
C ARG A 287 -5.36 25.16 -2.36
N LEU A 288 -4.94 25.56 -3.55
CA LEU A 288 -4.91 24.69 -4.72
C LEU A 288 -4.01 23.46 -4.51
N LEU A 289 -2.86 23.65 -3.87
CA LEU A 289 -1.89 22.58 -3.62
C LEU A 289 -2.37 21.57 -2.59
N VAL A 290 -3.05 22.01 -1.54
CA VAL A 290 -3.55 21.11 -0.50
C VAL A 290 -4.83 20.43 -0.97
N LYS A 291 -5.76 21.18 -1.57
CA LYS A 291 -7.06 20.68 -2.05
C LYS A 291 -6.92 19.58 -3.10
N GLN A 292 -5.97 19.69 -4.03
CA GLN A 292 -5.75 18.64 -5.03
C GLN A 292 -5.45 17.27 -4.39
N PHE A 293 -4.73 17.22 -3.26
CA PHE A 293 -4.41 15.94 -2.61
C PHE A 293 -5.61 15.29 -1.96
N PHE A 294 -6.68 16.04 -1.70
CA PHE A 294 -7.94 15.53 -1.16
C PHE A 294 -8.95 15.16 -2.24
N GLU A 295 -8.93 15.83 -3.39
CA GLU A 295 -9.97 15.64 -4.42
C GLU A 295 -9.50 14.94 -5.70
N HIS A 296 -8.44 15.44 -6.33
CA HIS A 296 -8.14 15.21 -7.75
C HIS A 296 -6.83 14.45 -8.00
N TYR A 297 -5.91 14.45 -7.03
CA TYR A 297 -4.58 13.87 -7.22
C TYR A 297 -4.67 12.37 -7.54
N GLY A 298 -4.14 12.00 -8.71
CA GLY A 298 -4.09 10.61 -9.15
C GLY A 298 -5.45 10.02 -9.49
N HIS A 299 -6.47 10.85 -9.73
CA HIS A 299 -7.76 10.38 -10.20
C HIS A 299 -7.60 9.71 -11.58
N PRO A 300 -8.14 8.50 -11.78
CA PRO A 300 -7.99 7.77 -13.03
C PRO A 300 -8.85 8.38 -14.14
N LYS A 301 -8.22 8.60 -15.30
CA LYS A 301 -8.90 9.01 -16.53
C LYS A 301 -9.52 7.78 -17.19
N ARG A 302 -10.82 7.84 -17.43
CA ARG A 302 -11.60 6.73 -18.00
C ARG A 302 -11.12 6.48 -19.44
N HIS A 303 -10.76 5.23 -19.72
CA HIS A 303 -10.35 4.81 -21.06
C HIS A 303 -10.70 3.33 -21.26
N ARG A 304 -11.78 3.08 -22.01
CA ARG A 304 -12.45 1.78 -22.03
C ARG A 304 -11.52 0.61 -22.40
N LEU A 305 -10.67 0.77 -23.40
CA LEU A 305 -9.74 -0.30 -23.80
C LEU A 305 -8.72 -0.61 -22.70
N ARG A 306 -8.23 0.40 -21.98
CA ARG A 306 -7.27 0.20 -20.89
C ARG A 306 -7.98 -0.46 -19.71
N GLU A 307 -9.18 -0.02 -19.36
CA GLU A 307 -10.01 -0.65 -18.33
C GLU A 307 -10.27 -2.13 -18.61
N ILE A 308 -10.69 -2.47 -19.84
CA ILE A 308 -10.92 -3.87 -20.25
C ILE A 308 -9.65 -4.68 -20.05
N VAL A 309 -8.50 -4.19 -20.52
CA VAL A 309 -7.21 -4.87 -20.32
C VAL A 309 -6.93 -5.08 -18.83
N GLN A 310 -7.13 -4.06 -17.99
CA GLN A 310 -6.93 -4.19 -16.54
C GLN A 310 -7.87 -5.25 -15.93
N PHE A 311 -9.16 -5.22 -16.27
CA PHE A 311 -10.12 -6.23 -15.80
C PHE A 311 -9.73 -7.64 -16.26
N THR A 312 -9.32 -7.79 -17.52
CA THR A 312 -8.83 -9.06 -18.06
C THR A 312 -7.61 -9.54 -17.27
N THR A 313 -6.66 -8.67 -16.93
CA THR A 313 -5.52 -9.09 -16.10
C THR A 313 -5.93 -9.52 -14.69
N LEU A 314 -6.92 -8.88 -14.07
CA LEU A 314 -7.49 -9.32 -12.79
C LEU A 314 -8.12 -10.71 -12.89
N ILE A 315 -8.89 -10.97 -13.95
CA ILE A 315 -9.50 -12.28 -14.23
C ILE A 315 -8.40 -13.33 -14.46
N LEU A 316 -7.35 -13.00 -15.21
CA LEU A 316 -6.22 -13.89 -15.43
C LEU A 316 -5.49 -14.23 -14.13
N PHE A 317 -5.31 -13.27 -13.22
CA PHE A 317 -4.77 -13.54 -11.88
C PHE A 317 -5.72 -14.36 -10.99
N TYR A 318 -7.04 -14.23 -11.17
CA TYR A 318 -8.02 -15.05 -10.48
C TYR A 318 -7.92 -16.53 -10.90
N VAL A 319 -7.83 -16.80 -12.21
CA VAL A 319 -7.78 -18.18 -12.74
C VAL A 319 -6.38 -18.79 -12.78
N SER A 320 -5.31 -17.99 -12.71
CA SER A 320 -3.94 -18.47 -12.91
C SER A 320 -3.54 -19.55 -11.91
N PHE A 321 -3.80 -19.35 -10.62
CA PHE A 321 -3.47 -20.33 -9.59
C PHE A 321 -4.22 -21.67 -9.73
N PRO A 322 -5.57 -21.71 -9.83
CA PRO A 322 -6.26 -22.98 -9.99
C PRO A 322 -5.87 -23.70 -11.29
N LEU A 323 -5.63 -22.96 -12.39
CA LEU A 323 -5.13 -23.54 -13.63
C LEU A 323 -3.73 -24.12 -13.48
N GLN A 324 -2.82 -23.43 -12.79
CA GLN A 324 -1.48 -23.93 -12.52
C GLN A 324 -1.50 -25.15 -11.61
N LEU A 325 -2.36 -25.16 -10.58
CA LEU A 325 -2.52 -26.32 -9.70
C LEU A 325 -3.05 -27.53 -10.48
N LEU A 326 -4.11 -27.36 -11.28
CA LEU A 326 -4.61 -28.43 -12.14
C LEU A 326 -3.54 -28.92 -13.11
N SER A 327 -2.81 -27.98 -13.74
CA SER A 327 -1.76 -28.33 -14.69
C SER A 327 -0.62 -29.09 -14.04
N SER A 328 -0.25 -28.69 -12.82
CA SER A 328 0.77 -29.37 -12.04
C SER A 328 0.37 -30.80 -11.70
N LEU A 329 -0.91 -31.06 -11.41
CA LEU A 329 -1.42 -32.38 -11.04
C LEU A 329 -1.51 -33.35 -12.22
N VAL A 330 -1.93 -32.86 -13.40
CA VAL A 330 -2.29 -33.73 -14.53
C VAL A 330 -1.13 -33.93 -15.50
N TRP A 331 -0.36 -32.87 -15.81
CA TRP A 331 0.58 -32.90 -16.94
C TRP A 331 2.04 -32.63 -16.57
N MET A 332 2.31 -32.07 -15.40
CA MET A 332 3.67 -31.68 -15.03
C MET A 332 4.48 -32.87 -14.48
N PRO A 333 5.76 -33.06 -14.85
CA PRO A 333 6.60 -34.09 -14.28
C PRO A 333 6.78 -33.93 -12.76
N VAL A 334 6.88 -35.05 -12.03
CA VAL A 334 6.93 -35.09 -10.56
C VAL A 334 8.07 -34.22 -10.00
N GLN A 335 9.24 -34.20 -10.63
CA GLN A 335 10.36 -33.37 -10.17
C GLN A 335 10.03 -31.88 -10.25
N VAL A 336 9.39 -31.46 -11.35
CA VAL A 336 8.99 -30.07 -11.59
C VAL A 336 7.84 -29.68 -10.66
N GLN A 337 6.93 -30.63 -10.35
CA GLN A 337 5.90 -30.46 -9.32
C GLN A 337 6.49 -30.04 -7.97
N TYR A 338 7.54 -30.73 -7.49
CA TYR A 338 8.18 -30.37 -6.23
C TYR A 338 8.80 -28.97 -6.27
N VAL A 339 9.42 -28.58 -7.38
CA VAL A 339 9.96 -27.22 -7.56
C VAL A 339 8.84 -26.19 -7.48
N TRP A 340 7.71 -26.43 -8.17
CA TRP A 340 6.55 -25.55 -8.13
C TRP A 340 6.01 -25.40 -6.70
N LEU A 341 5.82 -26.52 -6.00
CA LEU A 341 5.30 -26.51 -4.64
C LEU A 341 6.24 -25.78 -3.67
N CYS A 342 7.55 -26.02 -3.77
CA CYS A 342 8.56 -25.35 -2.97
C CYS A 342 8.57 -23.83 -3.22
N TYR A 343 8.56 -23.42 -4.48
CA TYR A 343 8.50 -22.01 -4.88
C TYR A 343 7.28 -21.31 -4.27
N GLN A 344 6.10 -21.92 -4.40
CA GLN A 344 4.87 -21.34 -3.87
C GLN A 344 4.90 -21.22 -2.33
N MET A 345 5.38 -22.25 -1.64
CA MET A 345 5.52 -22.23 -0.18
C MET A 345 6.48 -21.14 0.29
N LEU A 346 7.66 -21.04 -0.34
CA LEU A 346 8.66 -20.03 0.00
C LEU A 346 8.08 -18.62 -0.11
N LEU A 347 7.40 -18.28 -1.20
CA LEU A 347 6.77 -16.97 -1.35
C LEU A 347 5.81 -16.64 -0.21
N ARG A 348 4.98 -17.60 0.20
CA ARG A 348 3.97 -17.37 1.25
C ARG A 348 4.58 -17.24 2.63
N VAL A 349 5.59 -18.04 2.95
CA VAL A 349 6.34 -17.90 4.20
C VAL A 349 6.99 -16.52 4.30
N HIS A 350 7.62 -16.02 3.23
CA HIS A 350 8.24 -14.69 3.24
C HIS A 350 7.22 -13.57 3.43
N ILE A 351 6.07 -13.62 2.72
CA ILE A 351 5.00 -12.62 2.85
C ILE A 351 4.42 -12.62 4.27
N ILE A 352 4.09 -13.79 4.82
CA ILE A 352 3.53 -13.93 6.17
C ILE A 352 4.53 -13.48 7.22
N SER A 353 5.79 -13.89 7.10
CA SER A 353 6.87 -13.49 8.00
C SER A 353 7.00 -11.97 8.05
N LYS A 354 6.95 -11.27 6.91
CA LYS A 354 6.96 -9.80 6.88
C LYS A 354 5.74 -9.16 7.52
N ILE A 355 4.54 -9.67 7.24
CA ILE A 355 3.31 -9.17 7.86
C ILE A 355 3.43 -9.30 9.38
N LEU A 356 3.83 -10.48 9.86
CA LEU A 356 4.04 -10.75 11.27
C LEU A 356 5.11 -9.84 11.88
N LEU A 357 6.26 -9.68 11.23
CA LEU A 357 7.34 -8.81 11.69
C LEU A 357 6.89 -7.35 11.79
N THR A 358 6.06 -6.90 10.84
CA THR A 358 5.50 -5.54 10.84
C THR A 358 4.51 -5.35 11.99
N HIS A 359 3.65 -6.33 12.25
CA HIS A 359 2.71 -6.30 13.37
C HIS A 359 3.44 -6.37 14.73
N ILE A 360 4.43 -7.25 14.87
CA ILE A 360 5.27 -7.36 16.07
C ILE A 360 6.07 -6.08 16.28
N GLY A 361 6.66 -5.50 15.25
CA GLY A 361 7.38 -4.22 15.35
C GLY A 361 6.48 -3.09 15.88
N ARG A 362 5.23 -3.02 15.40
CA ARG A 362 4.23 -2.07 15.93
C ARG A 362 3.85 -2.37 17.38
N ALA A 363 3.62 -3.64 17.72
CA ALA A 363 3.27 -4.05 19.07
C ALA A 363 4.42 -3.78 20.05
N ARG A 364 5.67 -4.04 19.65
CA ARG A 364 6.87 -3.79 20.47
C ARG A 364 7.09 -2.29 20.68
N PHE A 365 6.90 -1.46 19.66
CA PHE A 365 6.93 0.00 19.82
C PHE A 365 5.84 0.48 20.80
N SER A 366 4.64 -0.09 20.73
CA SER A 366 3.55 0.19 21.66
C SER A 366 3.86 -0.28 23.09
N LEU A 367 4.48 -1.45 23.25
CA LEU A 367 4.82 -2.03 24.55
C LEU A 367 6.03 -1.33 25.20
N ASP A 368 7.06 -0.97 24.43
CA ASP A 368 8.20 -0.19 24.93
C ASP A 368 7.74 1.21 25.37
N MET A 369 6.77 1.79 24.67
CA MET A 369 6.11 3.03 25.07
C MET A 369 5.32 2.86 26.39
N ILE A 370 4.60 1.74 26.58
CA ILE A 370 3.89 1.42 27.83
C ILE A 370 4.87 1.11 28.98
N ALA A 371 5.97 0.41 28.70
CA ALA A 371 6.99 0.05 29.68
C ALA A 371 7.82 1.27 30.14
N ARG A 372 8.07 2.24 29.25
CA ARG A 372 8.62 3.56 29.63
C ARG A 372 7.65 4.37 30.48
N ARG A 373 6.34 4.22 30.27
CA ARG A 373 5.30 4.84 31.10
C ARG A 373 5.25 4.30 32.54
N ARG A 374 5.50 2.99 32.73
CA ARG A 374 5.58 2.38 34.07
C ARG A 374 6.85 2.72 34.86
N ARG A 375 7.96 3.02 34.19
CA ARG A 375 9.21 3.43 34.86
C ARG A 375 9.20 4.87 35.42
N HIS A 376 8.16 5.64 35.15
CA HIS A 376 7.97 7.01 35.66
C HIS A 376 6.76 7.19 36.58
N LEU A 377 6.14 6.10 37.04
CA LEU A 377 5.24 6.15 38.20
C LEU A 377 6.12 6.05 39.46
N PRO A 378 6.22 7.11 40.29
CA PRO A 378 6.76 6.92 41.63
C PRO A 378 5.82 5.95 42.36
N LEU A 379 6.40 4.88 42.90
CA LEU A 379 5.77 4.11 43.96
C LEU A 379 5.45 5.11 45.08
N LEU A 380 4.16 5.36 45.29
CA LEU A 380 3.65 5.89 46.56
C LEU A 380 3.66 4.74 47.57
#